data_AF-A0A6M0ATT6-F1
#
_entry.id   AF-A0A6M0ATT6-F1
#
_cell.length_a   1.000
_cell.length_b   1.000
_cell.length_c   1.000
_cell.angle_alpha   90.00
_cell.angle_beta   90.00
_cell.angle_gamma   90.00
#
_symmetry.space_group_name_H-M   'P 1'
#
loop_
_entity.id
_entity.type
_entity.pdbx_description
1 polymer ?
#
loop_
_entity_poly.entity_id
_entity_poly.type
_entity_poly.pdbx_seq_one_letter_code
_entity_poly.pdbx_strand_id
1 'polypeptide(L)' 'QKNNPIPFIYGGVTTGSLWKFMKLVKNSVSIESEEHFIGNLEDLLGILSHIINSTRPQSLAES' A
#
# COMPACT_ATOMS: atom_id res chain seq x y z
N GLN A 1 -12.96 2.00 -17.20
CA GLN A 1 -13.50 3.32 -16.79
C GLN A 1 -12.42 4.37 -17.05
N LYS A 2 -12.75 5.52 -17.65
CA LYS A 2 -11.83 6.62 -17.94
C LYS A 2 -12.30 7.79 -17.04
N ASN A 3 -11.41 8.40 -16.25
CA ASN A 3 -11.67 9.45 -15.25
C ASN A 3 -12.08 9.04 -13.82
N ASN A 4 -11.67 7.88 -13.29
CA ASN A 4 -11.78 7.67 -11.84
C ASN A 4 -10.53 8.24 -11.14
N PRO A 5 -10.64 9.29 -10.30
CA PRO A 5 -9.49 9.77 -9.54
C PRO A 5 -8.99 8.65 -8.61
N ILE A 6 -7.68 8.43 -8.59
CA ILE A 6 -7.02 7.48 -7.70
C ILE A 6 -6.31 8.29 -6.60
N PRO A 7 -6.97 8.57 -5.47
CA PRO A 7 -6.41 9.45 -4.45
C PRO A 7 -5.28 8.81 -3.63
N PHE A 8 -5.17 7.47 -3.67
CA PHE A 8 -4.15 6.71 -2.94
C PHE A 8 -3.61 5.58 -3.81
N ILE A 9 -2.29 5.40 -3.80
CA ILE A 9 -1.64 4.19 -4.31
C ILE A 9 -0.90 3.55 -3.14
N TYR A 10 -1.20 2.28 -2.87
CA TYR A 10 -0.51 1.46 -1.87
C TYR A 10 0.37 0.45 -2.59
N GLY A 11 1.51 0.09 -2.02
CA GLY A 11 2.39 -0.90 -2.61
C GLY A 11 3.58 -1.22 -1.72
N GLY A 12 4.60 -1.83 -2.33
CA GLY A 12 5.88 -2.11 -1.69
C GLY A 12 7.06 -1.62 -2.50
N VAL A 13 8.10 -1.18 -1.80
CA VAL A 13 9.43 -0.97 -2.36
C VAL A 13 10.29 -2.17 -1.97
N THR A 14 10.98 -2.78 -2.93
CA THR A 14 11.74 -4.00 -2.69
C THR A 14 13.10 -3.99 -3.37
N THR A 15 14.07 -4.67 -2.75
CA THR A 15 15.39 -4.99 -3.31
C THR A 15 15.45 -6.41 -3.90
N GLY A 16 14.33 -7.14 -3.89
CA GLY A 16 14.25 -8.57 -4.24
C GLY A 16 14.39 -9.52 -3.06
N SER A 17 14.93 -9.06 -1.93
CA SER A 17 14.99 -9.82 -0.66
C SER A 17 14.29 -9.13 0.50
N LEU A 18 14.23 -7.79 0.47
CA LEU A 18 13.59 -6.96 1.49
C LEU A 18 12.39 -6.23 0.91
N TRP A 19 11.39 -5.98 1.74
CA TRP A 19 10.16 -5.27 1.40
C TRP A 19 9.90 -4.16 2.42
N LYS A 20 9.45 -2.99 1.93
CA LYS A 20 8.88 -1.89 2.71
C LYS A 20 7.52 -1.50 2.16
N PHE A 21 6.52 -1.29 3.01
CA PHE A 21 5.22 -0.75 2.62
C PHE A 21 5.32 0.73 2.24
N MET A 22 4.54 1.12 1.22
CA MET A 22 4.52 2.46 0.64
C MET A 22 3.09 2.95 0.44
N LYS A 23 2.87 4.25 0.66
CA LYS A 23 1.66 4.97 0.29
C LYS A 23 2.01 6.24 -0.49
N LEU A 24 1.42 6.42 -1.67
CA LEU A 24 1.46 7.68 -2.42
C LEU A 24 0.12 8.41 -2.24
N VAL A 25 0.20 9.68 -1.86
CA VAL A 25 -0.94 10.62 -1.82
C VAL A 25 -0.58 11.84 -2.65
N LYS A 26 -1.30 12.09 -3.74
CA LYS A 26 -0.98 13.11 -4.75
C LYS A 26 0.47 12.96 -5.25
N ASN A 27 1.41 13.74 -4.71
CA ASN A 27 2.82 13.77 -5.09
C ASN A 27 3.75 13.49 -3.91
N SER A 28 3.22 13.03 -2.77
CA SER A 28 3.99 12.70 -1.58
C SER A 28 3.97 11.20 -1.32
N VAL A 29 5.15 10.61 -1.23
CA VAL A 29 5.35 9.20 -0.91
C VAL A 29 5.74 9.07 0.56
N SER A 30 5.02 8.22 1.29
CA SER A 30 5.43 7.73 2.60
C SER A 30 5.89 6.28 2.45
N ILE A 31 7.08 5.99 2.97
CA ILE A 31 7.63 4.63 3.05
C ILE A 31 7.80 4.33 4.53
N GLU A 32 7.44 3.14 4.96
CA GLU A 32 7.73 2.72 6.33
C GLU A 32 9.24 2.68 6.60
N SER A 33 9.61 2.73 7.87
CA SER A 33 11.01 2.65 8.28
C SER A 33 11.54 1.22 8.32
N GLU A 34 10.68 0.26 8.66
CA GLU A 34 11.03 -1.14 8.91
C GLU A 34 11.25 -1.93 7.61
N GLU A 35 12.00 -3.02 7.69
CA GLU A 35 12.28 -3.92 6.58
C GLU A 35 11.77 -5.32 6.90
N HIS A 36 11.07 -5.91 5.95
CA HIS A 36 10.58 -7.27 6.06
C HIS A 36 11.27 -8.15 5.02
N PHE A 37 11.70 -9.35 5.41
CA PHE A 37 12.19 -10.33 4.44
C PHE A 37 11.04 -10.86 3.58
N ILE A 38 11.25 -11.00 2.27
CA ILE A 38 10.20 -11.40 1.31
C ILE A 38 9.74 -12.86 1.45
N GLY A 39 10.45 -13.66 2.26
CA GLY A 39 10.26 -15.11 2.37
C GLY A 39 8.87 -15.55 2.82
N ASN A 40 8.09 -14.70 3.50
CA ASN A 40 6.68 -14.98 3.79
C ASN A 40 5.76 -13.98 3.06
N LEU A 41 5.41 -14.31 1.81
CA LEU A 41 4.57 -13.45 0.98
C LEU A 41 3.13 -13.36 1.51
N GLU A 42 2.62 -14.40 2.15
CA GLU A 42 1.25 -14.39 2.71
C GLU A 42 1.09 -13.32 3.79
N ASP A 43 2.06 -13.21 4.69
CA ASP A 43 2.08 -12.17 5.73
C ASP A 43 2.16 -10.77 5.11
N LEU A 44 3.07 -10.57 4.15
CA LEU A 44 3.25 -9.28 3.48
C LEU A 44 1.99 -8.82 2.75
N LEU A 45 1.34 -9.72 2.02
CA LEU A 45 0.09 -9.41 1.32
C LEU A 45 -1.07 -9.23 2.29
N GLY A 46 -1.10 -9.98 3.40
CA GLY A 46 -2.06 -9.79 4.48
C GLY A 46 -1.97 -8.40 5.11
N ILE A 47 -0.75 -7.94 5.42
CA ILE A 47 -0.49 -6.60 5.94
C ILE A 47 -0.86 -5.54 4.90
N LEU A 48 -0.46 -5.72 3.63
CA LEU A 48 -0.81 -4.77 2.56
C LEU A 48 -2.34 -4.65 2.41
N SER A 49 -3.06 -5.78 2.42
CA SER A 49 -4.52 -5.82 2.39
C SER A 49 -5.11 -5.09 3.60
N HIS A 50 -4.57 -5.33 4.79
CA HIS A 50 -4.99 -4.63 6.01
C HIS A 50 -4.81 -3.11 5.89
N ILE A 51 -3.65 -2.63 5.43
CA ILE A 51 -3.38 -1.20 5.21
C ILE A 51 -4.38 -0.60 4.23
N ILE A 52 -4.66 -1.27 3.11
CA ILE A 52 -5.63 -0.81 2.11
C ILE A 52 -7.01 -0.68 2.71
N ASN A 53 -7.45 -1.68 3.50
CA ASN A 53 -8.79 -1.71 4.05
C ASN A 53 -8.96 -0.76 5.25
N SER A 54 -7.93 -0.54 6.05
CA SER A 54 -7.99 0.32 7.24
C SER A 54 -7.75 1.80 6.93
N THR A 55 -7.09 2.13 5.82
CA THR A 55 -6.72 3.52 5.48
C THR A 55 -7.39 4.06 4.22
N ARG A 56 -8.23 3.27 3.54
CA ARG A 56 -9.14 3.77 2.50
C ARG A 56 -10.14 4.76 3.13
N PRO A 57 -10.31 5.97 2.58
CA PRO A 57 -11.33 6.88 3.07
C PRO A 57 -12.73 6.28 2.89
N GLN A 58 -13.54 6.34 3.94
CA GLN A 58 -14.93 5.86 3.93
C GLN A 58 -15.78 6.52 2.83
N SER A 59 -15.45 7.76 2.44
CA SER A 59 -16.15 8.49 1.36
C SER A 59 -16.03 7.84 -0.04
N LEU A 60 -15.14 6.86 -0.22
CA LEU A 60 -14.96 6.11 -1.48
C LEU A 60 -15.44 4.66 -1.37
N ALA A 61 -15.92 4.23 -0.19
CA ALA A 61 -16.39 2.86 0.04
C ALA A 61 -17.87 2.67 -0.31
N GLU A 62 -18.63 3.76 -0.45
CA GLU A 62 -20.08 3.76 -0.71
C GLU A 62 -20.45 4.19 -2.15
N SER A 63 -19.50 4.14 -3.09
CA SER A 63 -19.72 4.48 -4.51
C SER A 63 -19.76 3.25 -5.42
#